data_AF-A0A2S5V2X5-F1
#
_entry.id   AF-A0A2S5V2X5-F1
#
_cell.length_a   1.000
_cell.length_b   1.000
_cell.length_c   1.000
_cell.angle_alpha   90.00
_cell.angle_beta   90.00
_cell.angle_gamma   90.00
#
_symmetry.space_group_name_H-M   'P 1'
#
loop_
_entity.id
_entity.type
_entity.pdbx_description
1 polymer ?
#
loop_
_entity_poly.entity_id
_entity_poly.type
_entity_poly.pdbx_seq_one_letter_code
_entity_poly.pdbx_strand_id
1 'polypeptide(L)'
;MGSTGAESAGLRSTGLRSAGLSVQLALADLQVGVSQSAATLSSLSEMWQLASELAEVAVPGRAALLAQHWPGLVVRRLGSVASSLAADSLRDFTVLPSSERALLVEAVEVYMATGSASKAAGALFCHRNTIMNRLAKFASVTGLDPTVPDDAATIKMVLAAERSAQQE
;
A
#
# COMPACT_ATOMS: atom_id res chain seq x y z
N MET A 1 -26.77 52.21 -21.83
CA MET A 1 -26.24 51.86 -20.49
C MET A 1 -25.79 50.42 -20.57
N GLY A 2 -24.49 50.22 -20.43
CA GLY A 2 -23.75 49.09 -20.99
C GLY A 2 -23.85 47.79 -20.21
N SER A 3 -23.81 46.71 -20.99
CA SER A 3 -23.63 45.31 -20.61
C SER A 3 -22.28 45.10 -19.92
N THR A 4 -22.29 44.51 -18.72
CA THR A 4 -21.10 44.02 -18.03
C THR A 4 -20.86 42.58 -18.45
N GLY A 5 -19.86 42.39 -19.32
CA GLY A 5 -19.37 41.08 -19.74
C GLY A 5 -18.61 40.40 -18.61
N ALA A 6 -18.91 39.12 -18.40
CA ALA A 6 -18.15 38.23 -17.54
C ALA A 6 -16.84 37.83 -18.25
N GLU A 7 -15.70 38.28 -17.73
CA GLU A 7 -14.39 37.76 -18.12
C GLU A 7 -14.18 36.38 -17.48
N SER A 8 -14.30 35.35 -18.31
CA SER A 8 -13.87 33.99 -17.99
C SER A 8 -12.36 33.88 -18.23
N ALA A 9 -11.59 33.90 -17.15
CA ALA A 9 -10.16 33.63 -17.17
C ALA A 9 -9.92 32.13 -17.48
N GLY A 10 -9.79 31.80 -18.77
CA GLY A 10 -9.36 30.50 -19.23
C GLY A 10 -7.90 30.23 -18.86
N LEU A 11 -7.67 29.36 -17.89
CA LEU A 11 -6.34 28.81 -17.61
C LEU A 11 -5.85 28.01 -18.82
N ARG A 12 -4.77 28.49 -19.45
CA ARG A 12 -4.08 27.86 -20.57
C ARG A 12 -3.38 26.57 -20.08
N SER A 13 -3.89 25.42 -20.50
CA SER A 13 -3.40 24.07 -20.11
C SER A 13 -2.25 23.53 -20.98
N THR A 14 -1.67 24.36 -21.85
CA THR A 14 -0.70 23.93 -22.87
C THR A 14 0.75 23.86 -22.38
N GLY A 15 1.13 24.61 -21.33
CA GLY A 15 2.50 24.60 -20.78
C GLY A 15 2.84 23.37 -19.92
N LEU A 16 1.87 22.90 -19.13
CA LEU A 16 2.06 21.80 -18.17
C LEU A 16 2.31 20.44 -18.83
N ARG A 17 1.80 20.20 -20.05
CA ARG A 17 1.98 18.92 -20.75
C ARG A 17 3.42 18.72 -21.22
N SER A 18 4.11 19.80 -21.62
CA SER A 18 5.51 19.73 -22.07
C SER A 18 6.49 19.57 -20.91
N ALA A 19 6.25 20.26 -19.79
CA ALA A 19 7.04 20.10 -18.56
C ALA A 19 6.85 18.71 -17.93
N GLY A 20 5.63 18.16 -17.99
CA GLY A 20 5.33 16.81 -17.49
C GLY A 20 6.15 15.72 -18.18
N LEU A 21 6.33 15.82 -19.50
CA LEU A 21 7.10 14.83 -20.26
C LEU A 21 8.61 14.91 -19.96
N SER A 22 9.15 16.14 -19.81
CA SER A 22 10.56 16.35 -19.46
C SER A 22 10.87 15.87 -18.04
N VAL A 23 9.97 16.08 -17.09
CA VAL A 23 10.09 15.56 -15.73
C VAL A 23 9.97 14.03 -15.72
N GLN A 24 9.05 13.45 -16.49
CA GLN A 24 8.90 12.00 -16.61
C GLN A 24 10.15 11.32 -17.17
N LEU A 25 10.78 11.89 -18.20
CA LEU A 25 12.02 11.37 -18.77
C LEU A 25 13.20 11.50 -17.80
N ALA A 26 13.32 12.61 -17.08
CA ALA A 26 14.39 12.82 -16.10
C ALA A 26 14.28 11.90 -14.87
N LEU A 27 13.07 11.47 -14.54
CA LEU A 27 12.78 10.60 -13.39
C LEU A 27 12.77 9.11 -13.75
N ALA A 28 12.91 8.75 -15.02
CA ALA A 28 12.75 7.37 -15.48
C ALA A 28 13.74 6.40 -14.84
N ASP A 29 14.97 6.85 -14.57
CA ASP A 29 16.01 6.04 -13.94
C ASP A 29 16.17 6.31 -12.43
N LEU A 30 15.33 7.17 -11.87
CA LEU A 30 15.42 7.58 -10.47
C LEU A 30 14.39 6.85 -9.61
N GLN A 31 14.81 6.54 -8.38
CA GLN A 31 13.89 6.17 -7.32
C GLN A 31 13.22 7.44 -6.80
N VAL A 32 11.92 7.54 -6.99
CA VAL A 32 11.15 8.75 -6.65
C VAL A 32 10.10 8.40 -5.61
N GLY A 33 10.12 9.09 -4.48
CA GLY A 33 9.02 9.08 -3.51
C GLY A 33 8.23 10.38 -3.60
N VAL A 34 6.89 10.28 -3.51
CA VAL A 34 6.01 11.45 -3.56
C VAL A 34 5.14 11.49 -2.31
N SER A 35 5.34 12.53 -1.51
CA SER A 35 4.46 12.86 -0.38
C SER A 35 3.21 13.60 -0.86
N GLN A 36 2.26 13.75 0.05
CA GLN A 36 1.19 14.74 -0.11
C GLN A 36 1.76 16.18 -0.14
N SER A 37 0.95 17.13 -0.63
CA SER A 37 1.33 18.54 -0.67
C SER A 37 1.47 19.11 0.74
N ALA A 38 2.56 19.82 1.00
CA ALA A 38 2.69 20.62 2.22
C ALA A 38 1.70 21.79 2.16
N ALA A 39 0.85 21.92 3.19
CA ALA A 39 -0.11 23.03 3.29
C ALA A 39 0.55 24.32 3.79
N THR A 40 1.69 24.20 4.47
CA THR A 40 2.42 25.29 5.14
C THR A 40 3.93 25.06 5.05
N LEU A 41 4.73 26.10 5.29
CA LEU A 41 6.19 25.95 5.38
C LEU A 41 6.61 25.04 6.56
N SER A 42 5.84 25.02 7.66
CA SER A 42 6.13 24.16 8.81
C SER A 42 5.94 22.66 8.53
N SER A 43 5.05 22.30 7.59
CA SER A 43 4.85 20.89 7.19
C SER A 43 5.88 20.40 6.17
N LEU A 44 6.71 21.30 5.62
CA LEU A 44 7.66 20.96 4.55
C LEU A 44 8.68 19.89 4.99
N SER A 45 9.20 20.00 6.22
CA SER A 45 10.16 19.03 6.76
C SER A 45 9.56 17.62 6.83
N GLU A 46 8.34 17.51 7.35
CA GLU A 46 7.63 16.23 7.45
C GLU A 46 7.32 15.65 6.06
N MET A 47 6.86 16.48 5.12
CA MET A 47 6.59 16.04 3.75
C MET A 47 7.87 15.59 3.03
N TRP A 48 8.98 16.30 3.25
CA TRP A 48 10.28 15.92 2.70
C TRP A 48 10.77 14.58 3.27
N GLN A 49 10.67 14.39 4.59
CA GLN A 49 11.02 13.12 5.24
C GLN A 49 10.17 11.97 4.67
N LEU A 50 8.87 12.17 4.56
CA LEU A 50 7.95 11.19 3.97
C LEU A 50 8.30 10.86 2.52
N ALA A 51 8.60 11.88 1.69
CA ALA A 51 9.01 11.67 0.30
C ALA A 51 10.34 10.93 0.20
N SER A 52 11.31 11.25 1.06
CA SER A 52 12.62 10.58 1.11
C SER A 52 12.48 9.11 1.51
N GLU A 53 11.69 8.85 2.56
CA GLU A 53 11.37 7.52 3.03
C GLU A 53 10.63 6.66 1.99
N LEU A 54 9.77 7.28 1.17
CA LEU A 54 9.12 6.61 0.04
C LEU A 54 10.09 6.34 -1.11
N ALA A 55 11.06 7.23 -1.35
CA ALA A 55 12.06 7.04 -2.39
C ALA A 55 12.92 5.81 -2.14
N GLU A 56 13.23 5.49 -0.88
CA GLU A 56 14.00 4.28 -0.52
C GLU A 56 13.32 2.97 -0.94
N VAL A 57 11.98 2.95 -1.01
CA VAL A 57 11.19 1.78 -1.42
C VAL A 57 10.70 1.87 -2.87
N ALA A 58 11.03 2.96 -3.56
CA ALA A 58 10.63 3.17 -4.94
C ALA A 58 11.46 2.30 -5.89
N VAL A 59 10.86 1.92 -7.01
CA VAL A 59 11.57 1.28 -8.13
C VAL A 59 11.77 2.32 -9.24
N PRO A 60 12.89 2.27 -9.98
CA PRO A 60 13.11 3.16 -11.11
C PRO A 60 11.91 3.18 -12.07
N GLY A 61 11.53 4.36 -12.53
CA GLY A 61 10.43 4.57 -13.48
C GLY A 61 9.03 4.50 -12.87
N ARG A 62 8.91 4.29 -11.55
CA ARG A 62 7.62 4.33 -10.84
C ARG A 62 7.76 5.00 -9.48
N ALA A 63 7.11 6.15 -9.35
CA ALA A 63 7.06 6.85 -8.09
C ALA A 63 6.33 6.05 -7.00
N ALA A 64 6.94 5.95 -5.82
CA ALA A 64 6.32 5.38 -4.63
C ALA A 64 5.38 6.40 -3.97
N LEU A 65 4.13 5.98 -3.75
CA LEU A 65 3.10 6.79 -3.09
C LEU A 65 2.76 6.21 -1.71
N LEU A 66 2.45 7.09 -0.75
CA LEU A 66 2.03 6.66 0.59
C LEU A 66 0.88 5.64 0.53
N ALA A 67 -0.15 5.89 -0.28
CA ALA A 67 -1.31 5.00 -0.38
C ALA A 67 -0.95 3.55 -0.76
N GLN A 68 0.17 3.34 -1.47
CA GLN A 68 0.64 2.03 -1.91
C GLN A 68 1.61 1.38 -0.92
N HIS A 69 2.42 2.20 -0.22
CA HIS A 69 3.53 1.72 0.61
C HIS A 69 3.35 1.96 2.11
N TRP A 70 2.21 2.51 2.56
CA TRP A 70 2.00 2.87 3.96
C TRP A 70 2.27 1.73 4.96
N PRO A 71 1.92 0.44 4.72
CA PRO A 71 2.13 -0.57 5.75
C PRO A 71 3.61 -0.76 6.07
N GLY A 72 4.46 -0.86 5.05
CA GLY A 72 5.92 -1.00 5.22
C GLY A 72 6.54 0.22 5.88
N LEU A 73 6.05 1.42 5.53
CA LEU A 73 6.49 2.67 6.14
C LEU A 73 6.16 2.73 7.64
N VAL A 74 4.94 2.37 8.01
CA VAL A 74 4.50 2.35 9.42
C VAL A 74 5.27 1.29 10.19
N VAL A 75 5.47 0.10 9.63
CA VAL A 75 6.29 -0.96 10.24
C VAL A 75 7.70 -0.43 10.53
N ARG A 76 8.36 0.20 9.55
CA ARG A 76 9.71 0.73 9.72
C ARG A 76 9.79 1.78 10.84
N ARG A 77 8.80 2.68 10.92
CA ARG A 77 8.73 3.70 11.96
C ARG A 77 8.42 3.11 13.35
N LEU A 78 7.65 2.03 13.43
CA LEU A 78 7.33 1.34 14.68
C LEU A 78 8.43 0.36 15.15
N GLY A 79 9.28 -0.11 14.24
CA GLY A 79 10.44 -0.95 14.53
C GLY A 79 10.08 -2.21 15.32
N SER A 80 10.65 -2.34 16.53
CA SER A 80 10.47 -3.52 17.39
C SER A 80 9.03 -3.74 17.84
N VAL A 81 8.20 -2.70 17.91
CA VAL A 81 6.77 -2.83 18.24
C VAL A 81 6.05 -3.62 17.15
N ALA A 82 6.27 -3.25 15.88
CA ALA A 82 5.67 -3.95 14.74
C ALA A 82 6.20 -5.39 14.63
N SER A 83 7.49 -5.58 14.88
CA SER A 83 8.13 -6.91 14.87
C SER A 83 7.57 -7.82 15.96
N SER A 84 7.34 -7.29 17.17
CA SER A 84 6.78 -8.05 18.29
C SER A 84 5.32 -8.43 18.03
N LEU A 85 4.54 -7.51 17.47
CA LEU A 85 3.15 -7.78 17.07
C LEU A 85 3.08 -8.89 16.01
N ALA A 86 3.92 -8.80 14.97
CA ALA A 86 3.96 -9.81 13.92
C ALA A 86 4.41 -11.18 14.43
N ALA A 87 5.46 -11.23 15.25
CA ALA A 87 5.95 -12.47 15.84
C ALA A 87 4.89 -13.16 16.71
N ASP A 88 4.06 -12.39 17.42
CA ASP A 88 2.98 -12.95 18.23
C ASP A 88 1.80 -13.42 17.36
N SER A 89 1.32 -12.58 16.44
CA SER A 89 0.17 -12.91 15.58
C SER A 89 0.44 -14.02 14.56
N LEU A 90 1.68 -14.16 14.10
CA LEU A 90 2.06 -15.15 13.07
C LEU A 90 2.75 -16.38 13.66
N ARG A 91 2.84 -16.51 14.99
CA ARG A 91 3.56 -17.61 15.66
C ARG A 91 3.17 -18.98 15.11
N ASP A 92 1.90 -19.34 15.18
CA ASP A 92 1.40 -20.64 14.71
C ASP A 92 1.34 -20.71 13.19
N PHE A 93 1.22 -19.55 12.53
CA PHE A 93 1.23 -19.45 11.08
C PHE A 93 2.58 -19.85 10.47
N THR A 94 3.70 -19.48 11.11
CA THR A 94 5.04 -19.83 10.64
C THR A 94 5.33 -21.34 10.62
N VAL A 95 4.59 -22.13 11.40
CA VAL A 95 4.74 -23.60 11.47
C VAL A 95 4.17 -24.31 10.23
N LEU A 96 3.20 -23.69 9.54
CA LEU A 96 2.60 -24.26 8.33
C LEU A 96 3.64 -24.40 7.21
N PRO A 97 3.48 -25.35 6.27
CA PRO A 97 4.33 -25.44 5.08
C PRO A 97 4.36 -24.13 4.29
N SER A 98 5.52 -23.75 3.75
CA SER A 98 5.69 -22.47 3.04
C SER A 98 4.73 -22.30 1.85
N SER A 99 4.45 -23.39 1.13
CA SER A 99 3.47 -23.41 0.03
C SER A 99 2.04 -23.16 0.51
N GLU A 100 1.66 -23.69 1.66
CA GLU A 100 0.35 -23.43 2.26
C GLU A 100 0.24 -21.98 2.72
N ARG A 101 1.26 -21.46 3.41
CA ARG A 101 1.30 -20.05 3.84
C ARG A 101 1.15 -19.10 2.67
N ALA A 102 1.87 -19.34 1.57
CA ALA A 102 1.78 -18.51 0.37
C ALA A 102 0.35 -18.45 -0.20
N LEU A 103 -0.34 -19.60 -0.29
CA LEU A 103 -1.71 -19.67 -0.77
C LEU A 103 -2.72 -18.96 0.14
N LEU A 104 -2.49 -19.01 1.46
CA LEU A 104 -3.33 -18.32 2.44
C LEU A 104 -3.13 -16.80 2.37
N VAL A 105 -1.87 -16.33 2.37
CA VAL A 105 -1.53 -14.91 2.23
C VAL A 105 -2.09 -14.34 0.93
N GLU A 106 -1.90 -15.03 -0.20
CA GLU A 106 -2.41 -14.59 -1.50
C GLU A 106 -3.93 -14.42 -1.49
N ALA A 107 -4.66 -15.39 -0.92
CA ALA A 107 -6.12 -15.30 -0.82
C ALA A 107 -6.58 -14.13 0.06
N VAL A 108 -5.90 -13.89 1.18
CA VAL A 108 -6.18 -12.79 2.11
C VAL A 108 -5.92 -11.44 1.45
N GLU A 109 -4.77 -11.25 0.80
CA GLU A 109 -4.41 -10.00 0.16
C GLU A 109 -5.36 -9.65 -0.99
N VAL A 110 -5.68 -10.62 -1.85
CA VAL A 110 -6.64 -10.40 -2.95
C VAL A 110 -8.05 -10.15 -2.43
N TYR A 111 -8.47 -10.85 -1.37
CA TYR A 111 -9.77 -10.58 -0.74
C TYR A 111 -9.82 -9.15 -0.19
N MET A 112 -8.82 -8.72 0.57
CA MET A 112 -8.77 -7.37 1.17
C MET A 112 -8.63 -6.26 0.12
N ALA A 113 -8.01 -6.54 -1.02
CA ALA A 113 -7.94 -5.59 -2.13
C ALA A 113 -9.28 -5.45 -2.87
N THR A 114 -10.08 -6.52 -2.94
CA THR A 114 -11.33 -6.55 -3.72
C THR A 114 -12.59 -6.36 -2.87
N GLY A 115 -12.52 -6.60 -1.57
CA GLY A 115 -13.65 -6.68 -0.65
C GLY A 115 -14.66 -7.77 -0.99
N SER A 116 -14.30 -8.76 -1.83
CA SER A 116 -15.26 -9.73 -2.37
C SER A 116 -14.63 -11.08 -2.66
N ALA A 117 -15.14 -12.11 -2.00
CA ALA A 117 -14.71 -13.49 -2.25
C ALA A 117 -14.95 -13.93 -3.70
N SER A 118 -16.00 -13.42 -4.37
CA SER A 118 -16.27 -13.74 -5.78
C SER A 118 -15.26 -13.09 -6.73
N LYS A 119 -14.89 -11.83 -6.48
CA LYS A 119 -13.85 -11.15 -7.28
C LYS A 119 -12.47 -11.77 -7.03
N ALA A 120 -12.15 -12.08 -5.78
CA ALA A 120 -10.91 -12.76 -5.42
C ALA A 120 -10.80 -14.15 -6.07
N ALA A 121 -11.90 -14.91 -6.06
CA ALA A 121 -11.96 -16.21 -6.74
C ALA A 121 -11.72 -16.09 -8.25
N GLY A 122 -12.30 -15.06 -8.89
CA GLY A 122 -12.03 -14.75 -10.29
C GLY A 122 -10.58 -14.39 -10.57
N ALA A 123 -9.95 -13.58 -9.70
CA ALA A 123 -8.55 -13.19 -9.82
C ALA A 123 -7.57 -14.35 -9.60
N LEU A 124 -7.91 -15.30 -8.71
CA LEU A 124 -7.08 -16.46 -8.35
C LEU A 124 -7.50 -17.75 -9.06
N PHE A 125 -8.37 -17.65 -10.08
CA PHE A 125 -8.86 -18.77 -10.88
C PHE A 125 -9.33 -19.98 -10.04
N CYS A 126 -10.03 -19.73 -8.94
CA CYS A 126 -10.57 -20.76 -8.06
C CYS A 126 -12.04 -20.53 -7.76
N HIS A 127 -12.65 -21.43 -6.98
CA HIS A 127 -14.05 -21.27 -6.57
C HIS A 127 -14.16 -20.31 -5.37
N ARG A 128 -15.29 -19.59 -5.24
CA ARG A 128 -15.56 -18.70 -4.09
C ARG A 128 -15.37 -19.40 -2.75
N ASN A 129 -15.80 -20.66 -2.65
CA ASN A 129 -15.63 -21.45 -1.42
C ASN A 129 -14.17 -21.72 -1.09
N THR A 130 -13.30 -21.86 -2.10
CA THR A 130 -11.85 -21.99 -1.86
C THR A 130 -11.29 -20.74 -1.22
N ILE A 131 -11.71 -19.54 -1.65
CA ILE A 131 -11.36 -18.29 -0.99
C ILE A 131 -11.86 -18.30 0.47
N MET A 132 -13.16 -18.54 0.69
CA MET A 132 -13.72 -18.55 2.04
C MET A 132 -13.00 -19.54 2.98
N ASN A 133 -12.68 -20.74 2.49
CA ASN A 133 -11.95 -21.74 3.26
C ASN A 133 -10.53 -21.28 3.60
N ARG A 134 -9.84 -20.62 2.68
CA ARG A 134 -8.50 -20.06 2.93
C ARG A 134 -8.55 -18.91 3.94
N LEU A 135 -9.54 -18.01 3.84
CA LEU A 135 -9.72 -16.94 4.83
C LEU A 135 -10.01 -17.51 6.22
N ALA A 136 -10.92 -18.49 6.32
CA ALA A 136 -11.23 -19.17 7.56
C ALA A 136 -10.02 -19.91 8.15
N LYS A 137 -9.22 -20.56 7.29
CA LYS A 137 -7.98 -21.23 7.72
C LYS A 137 -6.96 -20.22 8.24
N PHE A 138 -6.75 -19.10 7.54
CA PHE A 138 -5.88 -18.03 8.00
C PHE A 138 -6.32 -17.51 9.38
N ALA A 139 -7.61 -17.21 9.54
CA ALA A 139 -8.18 -16.75 10.81
C ALA A 139 -8.02 -17.79 11.93
N SER A 140 -8.23 -19.07 11.63
CA SER A 140 -8.08 -20.14 12.63
C SER A 140 -6.65 -20.32 13.16
N VAL A 141 -5.64 -19.92 12.37
CA VAL A 141 -4.23 -20.10 12.70
C VAL A 141 -3.62 -18.83 13.29
N THR A 142 -4.07 -17.65 12.87
CA THR A 142 -3.51 -16.36 13.32
C THR A 142 -4.36 -15.68 14.38
N GLY A 143 -5.62 -16.09 14.54
CA GLY A 143 -6.62 -15.36 15.32
C GLY A 143 -7.14 -14.08 14.64
N LEU A 144 -6.70 -13.75 13.43
CA LEU A 144 -7.08 -12.54 12.70
C LEU A 144 -8.02 -12.87 11.54
N ASP A 145 -9.26 -12.39 11.59
CA ASP A 145 -10.27 -12.60 10.54
C ASP A 145 -10.17 -11.53 9.44
N PRO A 146 -9.81 -11.87 8.20
CA PRO A 146 -9.73 -10.91 7.08
C PRO A 146 -11.06 -10.21 6.76
N THR A 147 -12.19 -10.74 7.23
CA THR A 147 -13.53 -10.19 7.02
C THR A 147 -13.93 -9.15 8.08
N VAL A 148 -13.17 -9.07 9.19
CA VAL A 148 -13.35 -8.08 10.25
C VAL A 148 -12.43 -6.87 9.96
N PRO A 149 -12.94 -5.63 9.89
CA PRO A 149 -12.13 -4.47 9.50
C PRO A 149 -10.90 -4.19 10.37
N ASP A 150 -11.01 -4.39 11.68
CA ASP A 150 -9.92 -4.15 12.64
C ASP A 150 -8.80 -5.18 12.47
N ASP A 151 -9.18 -6.46 12.38
CA ASP A 151 -8.26 -7.57 12.07
C ASP A 151 -7.62 -7.36 10.69
N ALA A 152 -8.37 -6.92 9.68
CA ALA A 152 -7.84 -6.63 8.36
C ALA A 152 -6.76 -5.52 8.39
N ALA A 153 -6.92 -4.49 9.23
CA ALA A 153 -5.87 -3.47 9.41
C ALA A 153 -4.62 -4.08 10.06
N THR A 154 -4.81 -4.93 11.08
CA THR A 154 -3.73 -5.67 11.76
C THR A 154 -3.00 -6.61 10.78
N ILE A 155 -3.74 -7.33 9.94
CA ILE A 155 -3.20 -8.22 8.90
C ILE A 155 -2.26 -7.45 7.95
N LYS A 156 -2.64 -6.25 7.50
CA LYS A 156 -1.76 -5.44 6.64
C LYS A 156 -0.43 -5.11 7.31
N MET A 157 -0.48 -4.81 8.61
CA MET A 157 0.70 -4.47 9.41
C MET A 157 1.60 -5.69 9.64
N VAL A 158 1.06 -6.82 10.09
CA VAL A 158 1.85 -8.02 10.40
C VAL A 158 2.47 -8.63 9.16
N LEU A 159 1.74 -8.67 8.02
CA LEU A 159 2.29 -9.15 6.75
C LEU A 159 3.37 -8.21 6.19
N ALA A 160 3.26 -6.90 6.44
CA ALA A 160 4.31 -5.96 6.08
C ALA A 160 5.56 -6.13 6.95
N ALA A 161 5.40 -6.36 8.25
CA ALA A 161 6.51 -6.61 9.17
C ALA A 161 7.25 -7.90 8.84
N GLU A 162 6.52 -8.98 8.52
CA GLU A 162 7.11 -10.24 8.07
C GLU A 162 7.96 -10.06 6.79
N ARG A 163 7.47 -9.28 5.82
CA ARG A 163 8.24 -8.99 4.60
C ARG A 163 9.49 -8.16 4.87
N SER A 164 9.43 -7.18 5.78
CA SER A 164 10.60 -6.38 6.15
C SER A 164 11.67 -7.24 6.83
N ALA A 165 11.27 -8.18 7.70
CA ALA A 165 12.19 -9.10 8.36
C ALA A 165 12.88 -10.09 7.39
N GLN A 166 12.28 -10.35 6.22
CA GLN A 166 12.87 -11.19 5.17
C GLN A 166 13.85 -10.44 4.25
N GLN A 167 13.92 -9.11 4.35
CA GLN A 167 14.80 -8.25 3.54
C GLN A 167 16.09 -7.83 4.27
N GLU A 168 16.20 -8.18 5.57
CA GLU A 168 17.41 -8.02 6.39
C GLU A 168 18.30 -9.27 6.32
#